data_AF-A0A7S2UV74-F1
#
_entry.id   AF-A0A7S2UV74-F1
#
_cell.length_a   1.000
_cell.length_b   1.000
_cell.length_c   1.000
_cell.angle_alpha   90.00
_cell.angle_beta   90.00
_cell.angle_gamma   90.00
#
_symmetry.space_group_name_H-M   'P 1'
#
loop_
_entity.id
_entity.type
_entity.pdbx_description
1 polymer ?
#
loop_
_entity_poly.entity_id
_entity_poly.type
_entity_poly.pdbx_seq_one_letter_code
_entity_poly.pdbx_strand_id
1 'polypeptide(L)'
;WIVQAVNVVYVKYKARSGLQKSVMTIYFYYQIANVYVTVTSGTIFGALLAIIDTPASTFSILGKALPQVGVYFTDVIITKAMVGLVFELVQAWPFVQVLFINLFCSNSVRTPRDLRSRAFQPPELRYGWIYPSFLFALLICLVYAQIVPIIMPVGVVYFSLALVVYKYQLMVCYIPKFEGGGIFWPLIFHQTIVSLAAA
;
A
#
# COMPACT_ATOMS: atom_id res chain seq x y z
N TRP A 1 -0.94 8.96 6.49
CA TRP A 1 -1.43 10.09 7.31
C TRP A 1 -0.42 11.22 7.42
N ILE A 2 0.83 10.95 7.83
CA ILE A 2 1.87 11.99 7.97
C ILE A 2 2.10 12.77 6.66
N VAL A 3 2.31 12.07 5.54
CA VAL A 3 2.52 12.72 4.22
C VAL A 3 1.34 13.61 3.83
N GLN A 4 0.10 13.20 4.16
CA GLN A 4 -1.09 14.01 3.90
C GLN A 4 -1.11 15.27 4.78
N ALA A 5 -0.75 15.15 6.07
CA ALA A 5 -0.67 16.29 6.97
C ALA A 5 0.41 17.28 6.54
N VAL A 6 1.59 16.79 6.16
CA VAL A 6 2.70 17.61 5.64
C VAL A 6 2.27 18.37 4.38
N ASN A 7 1.65 17.70 3.41
CA ASN A 7 1.20 18.36 2.19
C ASN A 7 0.08 19.40 2.43
N VAL A 8 -0.74 19.23 3.46
CA VAL A 8 -1.76 20.22 3.83
C VAL A 8 -1.11 21.44 4.51
N VAL A 9 -0.19 21.21 5.46
CA VAL A 9 0.41 22.27 6.27
C VAL A 9 1.43 23.09 5.47
N TYR A 10 2.33 22.43 4.73
CA TYR A 10 3.46 23.07 4.06
C TYR A 10 3.15 23.44 2.61
N VAL A 11 2.62 22.49 1.82
CA VAL A 11 2.38 22.70 0.37
C VAL A 11 1.05 23.41 0.11
N LYS A 12 0.10 23.35 1.05
CA LYS A 12 -1.17 24.07 1.03
C LYS A 12 -1.98 23.86 -0.26
N TYR A 13 -2.09 22.61 -0.70
CA TYR A 13 -2.96 22.26 -1.83
C TYR A 13 -4.41 22.72 -1.59
N LYS A 14 -4.94 23.52 -2.52
CA LYS A 14 -6.33 24.02 -2.45
C LYS A 14 -7.37 22.94 -2.79
N ALA A 15 -7.04 22.03 -3.71
CA ALA A 15 -7.92 20.96 -4.16
C ALA A 15 -7.55 19.61 -3.52
N ARG A 16 -8.55 18.86 -3.04
CA ARG A 16 -8.36 17.51 -2.47
C ARG A 16 -7.85 16.51 -3.51
N SER A 17 -8.25 16.64 -4.77
CA SER A 17 -7.75 15.82 -5.87
C SER A 17 -6.25 16.00 -6.09
N GLY A 18 -5.76 17.24 -6.10
CA GLY A 18 -4.34 17.57 -6.18
C GLY A 18 -3.54 17.06 -4.99
N LEU A 19 -4.09 17.20 -3.78
CA LEU A 19 -3.48 16.66 -2.56
C LEU A 19 -3.31 15.14 -2.64
N GLN A 20 -4.36 14.40 -3.00
CA GLN A 20 -4.32 12.95 -3.11
C GLN A 20 -3.35 12.48 -4.22
N LYS A 21 -3.25 13.24 -5.32
CA LYS A 21 -2.30 12.97 -6.40
C LYS A 21 -0.85 13.10 -5.91
N SER A 22 -0.54 14.16 -5.17
CA SER A 22 0.79 14.35 -4.58
C SER A 22 1.13 13.25 -3.56
N VAL A 23 0.18 12.91 -2.67
CA VAL A 23 0.34 11.83 -1.70
C VAL A 23 0.60 10.49 -2.41
N MET A 24 -0.14 10.20 -3.48
CA MET A 24 0.04 8.99 -4.29
C MET A 24 1.46 8.91 -4.86
N THR A 25 1.96 10.00 -5.45
CA THR A 25 3.31 10.04 -6.03
C THR A 25 4.38 9.84 -4.98
N ILE A 26 4.32 10.56 -3.86
CA ILE A 26 5.30 10.45 -2.77
C ILE A 26 5.29 9.03 -2.20
N TYR A 27 4.10 8.45 -1.99
CA TYR A 27 3.98 7.14 -1.38
C TYR A 27 4.48 6.02 -2.31
N PHE A 28 4.30 6.15 -3.62
CA PHE A 28 4.86 5.23 -4.60
C PHE A 28 6.40 5.24 -4.59
N TYR A 29 7.03 6.41 -4.65
CA TYR A 29 8.50 6.50 -4.59
C TYR A 29 9.05 6.02 -3.23
N TYR A 30 8.32 6.30 -2.15
CA TYR A 30 8.67 5.77 -0.83
C TYR A 30 8.64 4.24 -0.79
N GLN A 31 7.64 3.61 -1.42
CA GLN A 31 7.56 2.15 -1.52
C GLN A 31 8.73 1.57 -2.31
N ILE A 32 9.08 2.18 -3.45
CA ILE A 32 10.27 1.79 -4.23
C ILE A 32 11.53 1.89 -3.40
N ALA A 33 11.74 3.03 -2.72
CA ALA A 33 12.89 3.23 -1.85
C ALA A 33 12.94 2.16 -0.74
N ASN A 34 11.79 1.82 -0.15
CA ASN A 34 11.72 0.79 0.89
C ASN A 34 12.06 -0.61 0.36
N VAL A 35 11.67 -0.95 -0.87
CA VAL A 35 12.09 -2.20 -1.53
C VAL A 35 13.61 -2.22 -1.67
N TYR A 36 14.22 -1.16 -2.21
CA TYR A 36 15.67 -1.09 -2.34
C TYR A 36 16.38 -1.15 -0.99
N VAL A 37 15.87 -0.46 0.04
CA VAL A 37 16.42 -0.51 1.40
C VAL A 37 16.31 -1.93 1.98
N THR A 38 15.22 -2.65 1.72
CA THR A 38 15.06 -4.04 2.18
C THR A 38 16.04 -4.98 1.48
N VAL A 39 16.17 -4.85 0.15
CA VAL A 39 17.10 -5.65 -0.66
C VAL A 39 18.55 -5.38 -0.22
N THR A 40 18.91 -4.11 -0.06
CA THR A 40 20.25 -3.70 0.38
C THR A 40 20.51 -4.09 1.83
N SER A 41 19.58 -3.90 2.77
CA SER A 41 19.78 -4.30 4.16
C SER A 41 19.96 -5.81 4.31
N GLY A 42 19.19 -6.63 3.57
CA GLY A 42 19.33 -8.09 3.61
C GLY A 42 20.64 -8.60 3.00
N THR A 43 21.23 -7.84 2.08
CA THR A 43 22.47 -8.22 1.37
C THR A 43 23.72 -7.63 2.01
N ILE A 44 23.65 -6.41 2.55
CA ILE A 44 24.78 -5.65 3.10
C ILE A 44 25.39 -6.38 4.30
N PHE A 45 24.61 -6.85 5.28
CA PHE A 45 25.21 -7.49 6.47
C PHE A 45 26.02 -8.76 6.13
N GLY A 46 25.53 -9.57 5.19
CA GLY A 46 26.27 -10.74 4.70
C GLY A 46 27.45 -10.37 3.80
N ALA A 47 27.28 -9.36 2.94
CA ALA A 47 28.33 -8.89 2.03
C ALA A 47 29.46 -8.16 2.77
N LEU A 48 29.19 -7.40 3.84
CA LEU A 48 30.20 -6.62 4.56
C LEU A 48 31.20 -7.54 5.28
N LEU A 49 30.73 -8.65 5.84
CA LEU A 49 31.59 -9.70 6.40
C LEU A 49 32.42 -10.38 5.31
N ALA A 50 31.83 -10.67 4.16
CA ALA A 50 32.51 -11.34 3.05
C ALA A 50 33.49 -10.44 2.27
N ILE A 51 33.27 -9.12 2.23
CA ILE A 51 34.17 -8.15 1.59
C ILE A 51 35.49 -8.04 2.38
N ILE A 52 35.43 -8.21 3.70
CA ILE A 52 36.61 -8.22 4.57
C ILE A 52 37.46 -9.48 4.33
N ASP A 53 36.82 -10.64 4.17
CA ASP A 53 37.52 -11.91 4.03
C ASP A 53 37.89 -12.26 2.58
N THR A 54 37.04 -11.98 1.59
CA THR A 54 37.33 -12.27 0.17
C THR A 54 36.40 -11.51 -0.80
N PRO A 55 36.86 -10.42 -1.47
CA PRO A 55 36.00 -9.56 -2.30
C PRO A 55 35.42 -10.28 -3.54
N ALA A 56 36.07 -11.35 -4.03
CA ALA A 56 35.59 -12.14 -5.17
C ALA A 56 34.32 -12.96 -4.88
N SER A 57 34.03 -13.27 -3.61
CA SER A 57 32.86 -14.07 -3.21
C SER A 57 31.54 -13.28 -3.19
N THR A 58 31.62 -11.94 -3.21
CA THR A 58 30.50 -11.01 -3.08
C THR A 58 29.40 -11.24 -4.12
N PHE A 59 29.76 -11.47 -5.39
CA PHE A 59 28.79 -11.71 -6.46
C PHE A 59 28.01 -13.02 -6.27
N SER A 60 28.64 -14.07 -5.74
CA SER A 60 28.00 -15.35 -5.46
C SER A 60 27.00 -15.25 -4.31
N ILE A 61 27.35 -14.49 -3.27
CA ILE A 61 26.47 -14.22 -2.13
C ILE A 61 25.27 -13.37 -2.57
N LEU A 62 25.49 -12.34 -3.37
CA LEU A 62 24.43 -11.49 -3.91
C LEU A 62 23.45 -12.31 -4.77
N GLY A 63 23.98 -13.19 -5.62
CA GLY A 63 23.16 -14.11 -6.43
C GLY A 63 22.30 -15.07 -5.60
N LYS A 64 22.75 -15.48 -4.41
CA LYS A 64 21.96 -16.31 -3.48
C LYS A 64 20.94 -15.52 -2.65
N ALA A 65 21.25 -14.27 -2.34
CA ALA A 65 20.39 -13.42 -1.51
C ALA A 65 19.19 -12.85 -2.29
N LEU A 66 19.33 -12.57 -3.58
CA LEU A 66 18.24 -12.03 -4.42
C LEU A 66 16.97 -12.90 -4.41
N PRO A 67 17.03 -14.24 -4.62
CA PRO A 67 15.86 -15.10 -4.51
C PRO A 67 15.24 -15.12 -3.10
N GLN A 68 16.05 -15.04 -2.04
CA GLN A 68 15.54 -15.03 -0.66
C GLN A 68 14.68 -13.80 -0.38
N VAL A 69 15.09 -12.64 -0.88
CA VAL A 69 14.29 -11.41 -0.78
C VAL A 69 12.99 -11.52 -1.60
N GLY A 70 13.03 -12.20 -2.75
CA GLY A 70 11.83 -12.51 -3.54
C GLY A 70 10.81 -13.39 -2.81
N VAL A 71 11.28 -14.38 -2.04
CA VAL A 71 10.41 -15.21 -1.18
C VAL A 71 9.76 -14.36 -0.10
N TYR A 72 10.52 -13.51 0.59
CA TYR A 72 9.97 -12.57 1.58
C TYR A 72 8.86 -11.69 0.99
N PHE A 73 9.08 -11.12 -0.20
CA PHE A 73 8.06 -10.30 -0.85
C PHE A 73 6.83 -11.09 -1.31
N THR A 74 7.00 -12.37 -1.65
CA THR A 74 5.88 -13.27 -1.92
C THR A 74 5.02 -13.45 -0.66
N ASP A 75 5.63 -13.66 0.50
CA ASP A 75 4.93 -13.75 1.78
C ASP A 75 4.21 -12.44 2.15
N VAL A 76 4.81 -11.29 1.81
CA VAL A 76 4.16 -9.98 1.99
C VAL A 76 2.90 -9.86 1.13
N ILE A 77 2.92 -10.34 -0.12
CA ILE A 77 1.74 -10.34 -0.99
C ILE A 77 0.67 -11.29 -0.44
N ILE A 78 1.05 -12.50 -0.01
CA ILE A 78 0.13 -13.47 0.61
C ILE A 78 -0.54 -12.85 1.85
N THR A 79 0.26 -12.20 2.70
CA THR A 79 -0.24 -11.50 3.89
C THR A 79 -1.19 -10.37 3.51
N LYS A 80 -0.88 -9.58 2.48
CA LYS A 80 -1.81 -8.56 1.98
C LYS A 80 -3.10 -9.16 1.43
N ALA A 81 -3.04 -10.31 0.75
CA ALA A 81 -4.19 -10.99 0.19
C ALA A 81 -5.12 -11.53 1.29
N MET A 82 -4.56 -12.25 2.27
CA MET A 82 -5.36 -12.89 3.31
C MET A 82 -5.75 -11.92 4.41
N VAL A 83 -4.78 -11.16 4.93
CA VAL A 83 -4.98 -10.31 6.11
C VAL A 83 -5.44 -8.93 5.67
N GLY A 84 -4.72 -8.32 4.73
CA GLY A 84 -5.01 -6.96 4.26
C GLY A 84 -6.43 -6.81 3.68
N LEU A 85 -6.81 -7.68 2.74
CA LEU A 85 -8.14 -7.62 2.12
C LEU A 85 -9.27 -7.97 3.09
N VAL A 86 -9.05 -8.86 4.05
CA VAL A 86 -10.06 -9.19 5.07
C VAL A 86 -10.29 -8.02 6.02
N PHE A 87 -9.21 -7.37 6.50
CA PHE A 87 -9.34 -6.17 7.34
C PHE A 87 -10.05 -5.03 6.61
N GLU A 88 -9.79 -4.90 5.31
CA GLU A 88 -10.44 -3.95 4.44
C GLU A 88 -11.93 -4.29 4.30
N LEU A 89 -12.28 -5.54 4.00
CA LEU A 89 -13.66 -6.01 3.88
C LEU A 89 -14.48 -5.78 5.16
N VAL A 90 -13.89 -6.05 6.33
CA VAL A 90 -14.54 -5.83 7.64
C VAL A 90 -14.64 -4.35 8.00
N GLN A 91 -13.93 -3.47 7.29
CA GLN A 91 -13.76 -2.07 7.65
C GLN A 91 -13.27 -1.92 9.08
N ALA A 92 -12.15 -2.59 9.38
CA ALA A 92 -11.65 -2.71 10.74
C ALA A 92 -11.39 -1.35 11.42
N TRP A 93 -10.94 -0.35 10.67
CA TRP A 93 -10.70 0.98 11.23
C TRP A 93 -12.00 1.69 11.68
N PRO A 94 -13.02 1.89 10.82
CA PRO A 94 -14.33 2.38 11.27
C PRO A 94 -14.93 1.56 12.41
N PHE A 95 -14.80 0.22 12.35
CA PHE A 95 -15.31 -0.66 13.40
C PHE A 95 -14.67 -0.38 14.77
N VAL A 96 -13.34 -0.28 14.81
CA VAL A 96 -12.58 0.05 16.04
C VAL A 96 -12.95 1.45 16.56
N GLN A 97 -13.13 2.43 15.66
CA GLN A 97 -13.56 3.77 16.06
C GLN A 97 -14.93 3.76 16.75
N VAL A 98 -15.92 3.05 16.18
CA VAL A 98 -17.25 2.91 16.77
C VAL A 98 -17.18 2.18 18.10
N LEU A 99 -16.41 1.09 18.18
CA LEU A 99 -16.23 0.33 19.42
C LEU A 99 -15.63 1.19 20.53
N PHE A 100 -14.57 1.95 20.22
CA PHE A 100 -13.91 2.85 21.17
C PHE A 100 -14.86 3.95 21.66
N ILE A 101 -15.62 4.55 20.74
CA ILE A 101 -16.63 5.58 21.02
C ILE A 101 -17.76 5.04 21.91
N ASN A 102 -18.15 3.77 21.77
CA ASN A 102 -19.18 3.14 22.59
C ASN A 102 -18.67 2.73 23.98
N LEU A 103 -17.41 2.33 24.09
CA LEU A 103 -16.80 1.92 25.37
C LEU A 103 -16.44 3.10 26.27
N PHE A 104 -15.87 4.18 25.70
CA PHE A 104 -15.29 5.28 26.47
C PHE A 104 -16.19 6.52 26.62
N CYS A 105 -17.31 6.60 25.90
CA CYS A 105 -18.23 7.73 26.03
C CYS A 105 -19.63 7.24 26.40
N SER A 106 -20.14 7.68 27.55
CA SER A 106 -21.48 7.35 28.05
C SER A 106 -22.58 7.75 27.05
N ASN A 107 -23.53 6.84 26.83
CA ASN A 107 -24.67 7.01 25.91
C ASN A 107 -25.60 8.19 26.29
N SER A 108 -25.50 8.72 27.51
CA SER A 108 -26.44 9.71 28.05
C SER A 108 -26.25 11.15 27.52
N VAL A 109 -25.16 11.44 26.79
CA VAL A 109 -24.84 12.80 26.30
C VAL A 109 -25.01 12.93 24.77
N ARG A 110 -25.56 11.92 24.09
CA ARG A 110 -25.53 11.86 22.62
C ARG A 110 -26.86 12.19 21.96
N THR A 111 -26.87 13.28 21.20
CA THR A 111 -27.93 13.56 20.23
C THR A 111 -27.76 12.60 19.04
N PRO A 112 -28.84 12.02 18.47
CA PRO A 112 -28.75 11.14 17.29
C PRO A 112 -27.98 11.75 16.10
N ARG A 113 -27.96 13.09 16.02
CA ARG A 113 -27.20 13.87 15.03
C ARG A 113 -25.68 13.78 15.20
N ASP A 114 -25.18 13.73 16.44
CA ASP A 114 -23.74 13.64 16.71
C ASP A 114 -23.20 12.23 16.46
N LEU A 115 -24.01 11.22 16.74
CA LEU A 115 -23.69 9.83 16.38
C LEU A 115 -23.56 9.67 14.87
N ARG A 116 -24.51 10.23 14.10
CA ARG A 116 -24.48 10.18 12.63
C ARG A 116 -23.32 10.97 12.01
N SER A 117 -22.96 12.12 12.58
CA SER A 117 -21.95 13.01 12.01
C SER A 117 -20.50 12.60 12.31
N ARG A 118 -20.26 11.88 13.40
CA ARG A 118 -18.90 11.46 13.82
C ARG A 118 -18.66 9.96 13.72
N ALA A 119 -19.45 9.16 14.44
CA ALA A 119 -19.17 7.74 14.63
C ALA A 119 -19.61 6.89 13.44
N PHE A 120 -20.77 7.19 12.86
CA PHE A 120 -21.34 6.45 11.73
C PHE A 120 -21.13 7.16 10.39
N GLN A 121 -20.14 8.05 10.30
CA GLN A 121 -19.82 8.65 9.01
C GLN A 121 -19.21 7.58 8.10
N PRO A 122 -19.73 7.40 6.87
CA PRO A 122 -19.17 6.43 5.93
C PRO A 122 -17.71 6.78 5.60
N PRO A 123 -16.83 5.78 5.48
CA PRO A 123 -15.43 6.02 5.22
C PRO A 123 -15.21 6.67 3.85
N GLU A 124 -14.21 7.56 3.81
CA GLU A 124 -13.79 8.19 2.56
C GLU A 124 -12.88 7.27 1.76
N LEU A 125 -13.04 7.29 0.43
CA LEU A 125 -12.13 6.60 -0.46
C LEU A 125 -10.79 7.35 -0.54
N ARG A 126 -9.72 6.75 0.00
CA ARG A 126 -8.40 7.37 0.08
C ARG A 126 -7.51 6.93 -1.08
N TYR A 127 -7.72 7.54 -2.23
CA TYR A 127 -7.00 7.24 -3.46
C TYR A 127 -5.47 7.22 -3.30
N GLY A 128 -4.90 8.19 -2.58
CA GLY A 128 -3.45 8.30 -2.39
C GLY A 128 -2.81 7.20 -1.53
N TRP A 129 -3.62 6.37 -0.85
CA TRP A 129 -3.13 5.23 -0.08
C TRP A 129 -3.42 3.90 -0.79
N ILE A 130 -4.64 3.77 -1.34
CA ILE A 130 -5.11 2.53 -1.96
C ILE A 130 -4.35 2.26 -3.26
N TYR A 131 -4.22 3.25 -4.15
CA TYR A 131 -3.56 3.02 -5.45
C TYR A 131 -2.09 2.61 -5.32
N PRO A 132 -1.24 3.30 -4.52
CA PRO A 132 0.14 2.86 -4.37
C PRO A 132 0.24 1.46 -3.75
N SER A 133 -0.68 1.04 -2.87
CA SER A 133 -0.65 -0.32 -2.31
C SER A 133 -0.80 -1.40 -3.39
N PHE A 134 -1.66 -1.16 -4.39
CA PHE A 134 -1.79 -2.05 -5.55
C PHE A 134 -0.60 -1.97 -6.50
N LEU A 135 -0.11 -0.75 -6.77
CA LEU A 135 1.07 -0.55 -7.60
C LEU A 135 2.31 -1.19 -7.00
N PHE A 136 2.44 -1.22 -5.68
CA PHE A 136 3.49 -1.95 -4.99
C PHE A 136 3.42 -3.46 -5.22
N ALA A 137 2.23 -4.05 -5.07
CA ALA A 137 2.05 -5.47 -5.35
C ALA A 137 2.36 -5.78 -6.82
N LEU A 138 1.91 -4.93 -7.74
CA LEU A 138 2.19 -5.05 -9.17
C LEU A 138 3.70 -4.95 -9.46
N LEU A 139 4.38 -3.97 -8.87
CA LEU A 139 5.82 -3.78 -9.01
C LEU A 139 6.58 -5.02 -8.56
N ILE A 140 6.26 -5.57 -7.39
CA ILE A 140 6.91 -6.77 -6.87
C ILE A 140 6.67 -7.97 -7.79
N CYS A 141 5.43 -8.17 -8.23
CA CYS A 141 5.10 -9.25 -9.15
C CYS A 141 5.92 -9.17 -10.44
N LEU A 142 6.07 -7.97 -11.02
CA LEU A 142 6.85 -7.76 -12.24
C LEU A 142 8.35 -7.98 -12.03
N VAL A 143 8.93 -7.36 -11.00
CA VAL A 143 10.38 -7.43 -10.72
C VAL A 143 10.83 -8.86 -10.40
N TYR A 144 10.04 -9.61 -9.64
CA TYR A 144 10.40 -10.97 -9.23
C TYR A 144 9.80 -12.07 -10.11
N ALA A 145 9.06 -11.74 -11.18
CA ALA A 145 8.46 -12.74 -12.07
C ALA A 145 9.50 -13.73 -12.65
N GLN A 146 10.68 -13.23 -13.03
CA GLN A 146 11.73 -14.04 -13.64
C GLN A 146 12.58 -14.79 -12.60
N ILE A 147 12.74 -14.25 -11.38
CA ILE A 147 13.57 -14.84 -10.33
C ILE A 147 12.79 -15.91 -9.55
N VAL A 148 11.54 -15.60 -9.20
CA VAL A 148 10.67 -16.43 -8.35
C VAL A 148 9.31 -16.60 -9.06
N PRO A 149 9.17 -17.59 -9.95
CA PRO A 149 8.00 -17.70 -10.84
C PRO A 149 6.67 -17.93 -10.10
N ILE A 150 6.71 -18.44 -8.87
CA ILE A 150 5.52 -18.66 -8.04
C ILE A 150 4.86 -17.34 -7.60
N ILE A 151 5.56 -16.20 -7.69
CA ILE A 151 4.98 -14.91 -7.33
C ILE A 151 3.86 -14.48 -8.27
N MET A 152 3.92 -14.88 -9.54
CA MET A 152 2.92 -14.54 -10.55
C MET A 152 1.53 -15.13 -10.25
N PRO A 153 1.36 -16.44 -10.03
CA PRO A 153 0.05 -16.98 -9.67
C PRO A 153 -0.48 -16.42 -8.35
N VAL A 154 0.40 -16.19 -7.36
CA VAL A 154 0.03 -15.52 -6.10
C VAL A 154 -0.47 -14.09 -6.35
N GLY A 155 0.20 -13.34 -7.22
CA GLY A 155 -0.20 -12.01 -7.64
C GLY A 155 -1.57 -11.99 -8.34
N VAL A 156 -1.82 -12.94 -9.24
CA VAL A 156 -3.12 -13.08 -9.92
C VAL A 156 -4.24 -13.33 -8.91
N VAL A 157 -4.02 -14.24 -7.95
CA VAL A 157 -4.99 -14.51 -6.87
C VAL A 157 -5.24 -13.24 -6.06
N TYR A 158 -4.18 -12.52 -5.66
CA TYR A 158 -4.31 -11.25 -4.94
C TYR A 158 -5.16 -10.22 -5.71
N PHE A 159 -4.87 -9.98 -6.99
CA PHE A 159 -5.62 -9.00 -7.79
C PHE A 159 -7.07 -9.44 -8.05
N SER A 160 -7.33 -10.74 -8.21
CA SER A 160 -8.68 -11.27 -8.37
C SER A 160 -9.54 -11.06 -7.11
N LEU A 161 -8.99 -11.34 -5.94
CA LEU A 161 -9.66 -11.10 -4.66
C LEU A 161 -9.84 -9.61 -4.40
N ALA A 162 -8.82 -8.81 -4.67
CA ALA A 162 -8.89 -7.36 -4.54
C ALA A 162 -10.00 -6.77 -5.43
N LEU A 163 -10.18 -7.26 -6.66
CA LEU A 163 -11.26 -6.81 -7.55
C LEU A 163 -12.62 -7.05 -6.89
N VAL A 164 -12.89 -8.24 -6.36
CA VAL A 164 -14.17 -8.57 -5.73
C VAL A 164 -14.41 -7.72 -4.48
N VAL A 165 -13.41 -7.64 -3.59
CA VAL A 165 -13.52 -6.90 -2.32
C VAL A 165 -13.74 -5.41 -2.58
N TYR A 166 -12.88 -4.77 -3.37
CA TYR A 166 -12.99 -3.34 -3.62
C TYR A 166 -14.22 -2.99 -4.46
N LYS A 167 -14.65 -3.86 -5.39
CA LYS A 167 -15.94 -3.67 -6.08
C LYS A 167 -17.10 -3.63 -5.09
N TYR A 168 -17.15 -4.58 -4.15
CA TYR A 168 -18.19 -4.60 -3.12
C TYR A 168 -18.15 -3.34 -2.24
N GLN A 169 -16.97 -2.96 -1.76
CA GLN A 169 -16.82 -1.79 -0.90
C GLN A 169 -17.16 -0.47 -1.60
N LEU A 170 -16.83 -0.33 -2.89
CA LEU A 170 -17.17 0.86 -3.68
C LEU A 170 -18.68 1.02 -3.87
N MET A 171 -19.42 -0.10 -3.95
CA MET A 171 -20.88 -0.06 -4.09
C MET A 171 -21.60 0.17 -2.76
N VAL A 172 -21.09 -0.38 -1.66
CA VAL A 172 -21.83 -0.47 -0.39
C VAL A 172 -21.33 0.50 0.69
N CYS A 173 -20.02 0.75 0.77
CA CYS A 173 -19.45 1.39 1.95
C CYS A 173 -18.78 2.75 1.66
N TYR A 174 -18.04 2.86 0.57
CA TYR A 174 -17.24 4.06 0.27
C TYR A 174 -18.09 5.18 -0.32
N ILE A 175 -17.90 6.40 0.20
CA ILE A 175 -18.49 7.60 -0.40
C ILE A 175 -17.37 8.49 -0.95
N PRO A 176 -17.40 8.84 -2.26
CA PRO A 176 -16.43 9.76 -2.85
C PRO A 176 -16.67 11.17 -2.29
N LYS A 177 -15.62 11.79 -1.75
CA LYS A 177 -15.67 13.19 -1.25
C LYS A 177 -15.36 14.23 -2.32
N PHE A 178 -14.82 13.80 -3.45
CA PHE A 178 -14.52 14.66 -4.58
C PHE A 178 -14.53 13.82 -5.86
N GLU A 179 -14.94 14.44 -6.95
CA GLU A 179 -14.89 13.86 -8.28
C GLU A 179 -13.58 14.26 -8.96
N GLY A 180 -12.81 13.26 -9.40
CA GLY A 180 -11.49 13.46 -10.01
C GLY A 180 -11.49 13.44 -11.54
N GLY A 181 -12.59 13.04 -12.17
CA GLY A 181 -12.70 12.96 -13.65
C GLY A 181 -11.62 12.10 -14.32
N GLY A 182 -11.07 11.10 -13.63
CA GLY A 182 -10.00 10.24 -14.17
C GLY A 182 -8.58 10.83 -14.11
N ILE A 183 -8.35 11.94 -13.40
CA ILE A 183 -7.02 12.60 -13.31
C ILE A 183 -5.89 11.71 -12.76
N PHE A 184 -6.22 10.61 -12.09
CA PHE A 184 -5.26 9.64 -11.55
C PHE A 184 -4.77 8.62 -12.59
N TRP A 185 -5.53 8.40 -13.68
CA TRP A 185 -5.21 7.37 -14.68
C TRP A 185 -3.83 7.57 -15.34
N PRO A 186 -3.47 8.77 -15.83
CA PRO A 186 -2.14 8.98 -16.43
C PRO A 186 -1.00 8.75 -15.43
N LEU A 187 -1.23 9.05 -14.15
CA LEU A 187 -0.25 8.83 -13.09
C LEU A 187 -0.04 7.34 -12.82
N ILE A 188 -1.13 6.57 -12.70
CA ILE A 188 -1.08 5.11 -12.53
C ILE A 188 -0.34 4.46 -13.70
N PHE A 189 -0.66 4.88 -14.93
CA PHE A 189 -0.03 4.36 -16.14
C PHE A 189 1.48 4.64 -16.15
N HIS A 190 1.89 5.87 -15.85
CA HIS A 190 3.30 6.22 -15.75
C HIS A 190 4.02 5.39 -14.68
N GLN A 191 3.42 5.22 -13.50
CA GLN A 191 4.00 4.41 -12.42
C GLN A 191 4.08 2.92 -12.76
N THR A 192 3.13 2.41 -13.54
CA THR A 192 3.15 1.04 -14.07
C THR A 192 4.31 0.86 -15.05
N ILE A 193 4.54 1.82 -15.95
CA ILE A 193 5.70 1.81 -16.85
C ILE A 193 7.01 1.85 -16.06
N VAL A 194 7.10 2.71 -15.05
CA VAL A 194 8.29 2.77 -14.17
C VAL A 194 8.51 1.44 -13.47
N SER A 195 7.45 0.77 -12.99
CA SER A 195 7.57 -0.54 -12.36
C SER A 195 8.03 -1.63 -13.33
N LEU A 196 7.59 -1.56 -14.59
CA LEU A 196 8.03 -2.47 -15.64
C LEU A 196 9.49 -2.22 -16.03
N ALA A 197 9.92 -0.96 -16.08
CA ALA A 197 11.32 -0.60 -16.36
C ALA A 197 12.28 -0.96 -15.20
N ALA A 198 11.75 -1.14 -13.99
CA ALA A 198 12.51 -1.57 -12.82
C ALA A 198 12.64 -3.09 -12.70
N ALA A 199 11.84 -3.86 -13.45
CA ALA A 199 11.92 -5.31 -13.54
C ALA A 199 13.04 -5.73 -14.50
#